data_AF-A0A4Y2J115-F1
#
_entry.id   AF-A0A4Y2J115-F1
#
_cell.length_a   1.000
_cell.length_b   1.000
_cell.length_c   1.000
_cell.angle_alpha   90.00
_cell.angle_beta   90.00
_cell.angle_gamma   90.00
#
_symmetry.space_group_name_H-M   'P 1'
#
loop_
_entity.id
_entity.type
_entity.pdbx_description
1 polymer ?
#
loop_
_entity_poly.entity_id
_entity_poly.type
_entity_poly.pdbx_seq_one_letter_code
_entity_poly.pdbx_strand_id
1 'polypeptide(L)'
;MQEVAKSRKNVEEALFNSFTLQRGRNLPITGAILQAKANEFAEHFEDKSFVCSNGWLDRFKKRRNIRSGKVVGEAAGVCSSDINHWTKNVWPGIIRNYDEWTFSIPMKQVCFASSLHSKL
;
A
#
# COMPACT_ATOMS: atom_id res chain seq x y z
N MET A 1 -26.03 25.79 2.34
CA MET A 1 -25.54 24.68 1.49
C MET A 1 -24.26 23.98 2.02
N GLN A 2 -23.88 24.11 3.31
CA GLN A 2 -22.61 23.57 3.83
C GLN A 2 -22.70 22.21 4.54
N GLU A 3 -23.88 21.79 5.01
CA GLU A 3 -24.06 20.57 5.81
C GLU A 3 -23.74 19.28 5.03
N VAL A 4 -24.10 19.19 3.75
CA VAL A 4 -23.91 17.98 2.93
C VAL A 4 -22.42 17.68 2.68
N ALA A 5 -21.58 18.71 2.55
CA ALA A 5 -20.15 18.53 2.33
C ALA A 5 -19.41 18.07 3.60
N LYS A 6 -19.93 18.42 4.79
CA LYS A 6 -19.39 17.96 6.08
C LYS A 6 -19.61 16.46 6.26
N SER A 7 -20.82 15.97 5.96
CA SER A 7 -21.17 14.55 6.13
C SER A 7 -20.27 13.61 5.31
N ARG A 8 -20.01 13.91 4.03
CA ARG A 8 -19.14 13.07 3.17
C ARG A 8 -17.69 12.99 3.63
N LYS A 9 -17.15 14.06 4.23
CA LYS A 9 -15.80 14.03 4.80
C LYS A 9 -15.72 13.11 6.01
N ASN A 10 -16.77 13.12 6.84
CA ASN A 10 -16.87 12.23 8.00
C ASN A 10 -16.95 10.75 7.57
N VAL A 11 -17.72 10.45 6.52
CA VAL A 11 -17.77 9.10 5.91
C VAL A 11 -16.38 8.66 5.44
N GLU A 12 -15.65 9.54 4.74
CA GLU A 12 -14.31 9.24 4.23
C GLU A 12 -13.29 8.98 5.35
N GLU A 13 -13.34 9.74 6.44
CA GLU A 13 -12.46 9.53 7.61
C GLU A 13 -12.79 8.24 8.37
N ALA A 14 -14.07 7.98 8.64
CA ALA A 14 -14.51 6.75 9.29
C ALA A 14 -14.11 5.51 8.47
N LEU A 15 -14.29 5.58 7.14
CA LEU A 15 -13.88 4.52 6.22
C LEU A 15 -12.37 4.27 6.26
N PHE A 16 -11.57 5.33 6.26
CA PHE A 16 -10.11 5.22 6.33
C PHE A 16 -9.60 4.63 7.65
N ASN A 17 -10.21 5.01 8.78
CA ASN A 17 -9.89 4.45 10.09
C ASN A 17 -10.24 2.96 10.15
N SER A 18 -11.41 2.57 9.64
CA SER A 18 -11.81 1.16 9.56
C SER A 18 -10.87 0.35 8.66
N PHE A 19 -10.45 0.91 7.52
CA PHE A 19 -9.47 0.29 6.63
C PHE A 19 -8.13 0.05 7.34
N THR A 20 -7.64 1.03 8.08
CA THR A 20 -6.37 0.94 8.83
C THR A 20 -6.43 -0.16 9.89
N LEU A 21 -7.53 -0.25 10.63
CA LEU A 21 -7.75 -1.31 11.63
C LEU A 21 -7.75 -2.71 10.99
N GLN A 22 -8.47 -2.88 9.88
CA GLN A 22 -8.54 -4.15 9.16
C GLN A 22 -7.18 -4.55 8.56
N ARG A 23 -6.41 -3.58 8.07
CA ARG A 23 -5.02 -3.80 7.61
C ARG A 23 -4.09 -4.25 8.74
N GLY A 24 -4.24 -3.68 9.94
CA GLY A 24 -3.49 -4.13 11.13
C GLY A 24 -3.80 -5.58 11.52
N ARG A 25 -4.98 -6.09 11.15
CA ARG A 25 -5.39 -7.49 11.37
C ARG A 25 -5.00 -8.41 10.21
N ASN A 26 -4.24 -7.93 9.24
CA ASN A 26 -3.86 -8.65 8.02
C ASN A 26 -5.05 -9.21 7.22
N LEU A 27 -6.23 -8.60 7.36
CA LEU A 27 -7.42 -9.04 6.62
C LEU A 27 -7.35 -8.50 5.18
N PRO A 28 -7.61 -9.35 4.16
CA PRO A 28 -7.70 -8.90 2.79
C PRO A 28 -8.98 -8.06 2.62
N ILE A 29 -8.81 -6.77 2.33
CA ILE A 29 -9.94 -5.85 2.12
C ILE A 29 -10.17 -5.71 0.61
N THR A 30 -11.26 -6.31 0.13
CA THR A 30 -11.68 -6.18 -1.27
C THR A 30 -12.44 -4.88 -1.51
N GLY A 31 -12.55 -4.46 -2.77
CA GLY A 31 -13.31 -3.26 -3.14
C GLY A 31 -14.79 -3.33 -2.72
N ALA A 32 -15.40 -4.52 -2.79
CA ALA A 32 -16.79 -4.75 -2.39
C ALA A 32 -17.01 -4.54 -0.89
N ILE A 33 -16.08 -5.02 -0.05
CA ILE A 33 -16.12 -4.79 1.41
C ILE A 33 -16.02 -3.30 1.70
N LEU A 34 -15.12 -2.59 1.01
CA LEU A 34 -14.94 -1.16 1.17
C LEU A 34 -16.18 -0.37 0.74
N GLN A 35 -16.88 -0.82 -0.31
CA GLN A 35 -18.16 -0.24 -0.75
C GLN A 35 -19.27 -0.43 0.28
N ALA A 36 -19.45 -1.66 0.77
CA ALA A 36 -20.46 -1.96 1.78
C ALA A 36 -20.24 -1.12 3.06
N LYS A 37 -18.99 -1.04 3.52
CA LYS A 37 -18.62 -0.25 4.71
C LYS A 37 -18.83 1.25 4.49
N ALA A 38 -18.57 1.76 3.29
CA ALA A 38 -18.80 3.16 2.96
C ALA A 38 -20.29 3.51 2.99
N ASN A 39 -21.16 2.61 2.49
CA ASN A 39 -22.61 2.81 2.53
C ASN A 39 -23.15 2.73 3.97
N GLU A 40 -22.68 1.79 4.79
CA GLU A 40 -23.01 1.70 6.22
C GLU A 40 -22.67 3.00 6.97
N PHE A 41 -21.48 3.57 6.71
CA PHE A 41 -21.12 4.87 7.28
C PHE A 41 -22.00 6.00 6.77
N ALA A 42 -22.36 6.01 5.49
CA ALA A 42 -23.24 7.02 4.94
C ALA A 42 -24.65 7.01 5.56
N GLU A 43 -25.18 5.81 5.85
CA GLU A 43 -26.42 5.67 6.62
C GLU A 43 -26.27 6.25 8.03
N HIS A 44 -25.15 5.99 8.70
CA HIS A 44 -24.85 6.50 10.05
C HIS A 44 -24.71 8.03 10.11
N PHE A 45 -24.22 8.66 9.04
CA PHE A 45 -24.09 10.11 8.94
C PHE A 45 -25.28 10.77 8.23
N GLU A 46 -26.39 10.03 8.07
CA GLU A 46 -27.65 10.45 7.46
C GLU A 46 -27.52 11.00 6.01
N ASP A 47 -26.43 10.70 5.30
CA ASP A 47 -26.26 11.10 3.90
C ASP A 47 -26.91 10.07 2.97
N LYS A 48 -28.25 10.08 2.93
CA LYS A 48 -29.06 9.18 2.08
C LYS A 48 -28.81 9.37 0.58
N SER A 49 -28.14 10.45 0.18
CA SER A 49 -27.77 10.74 -1.21
C SER A 49 -26.43 10.11 -1.61
N PHE A 50 -25.68 9.63 -0.64
CA PHE A 50 -24.35 9.08 -0.88
C PHE A 50 -24.45 7.65 -1.40
N VAL A 51 -23.92 7.44 -2.59
CA VAL A 51 -23.72 6.12 -3.18
C VAL A 51 -22.23 5.94 -3.38
N CYS A 52 -21.67 4.87 -2.81
CA CYS A 52 -20.28 4.49 -3.04
C CYS A 52 -20.10 3.94 -4.46
N SER A 53 -20.12 4.83 -5.44
CA SER A 53 -19.86 4.49 -6.84
C SER A 53 -18.42 4.02 -7.03
N ASN A 54 -18.20 3.23 -8.08
CA ASN A 54 -16.85 2.79 -8.46
C ASN A 54 -15.88 3.98 -8.66
N GLY A 55 -16.37 5.09 -9.22
CA GLY A 55 -15.59 6.31 -9.42
C GLY A 55 -15.24 7.02 -8.11
N TRP A 56 -16.16 7.06 -7.14
CA TRP A 56 -15.86 7.61 -5.82
C TRP A 56 -14.81 6.77 -5.09
N LEU A 57 -14.96 5.44 -5.14
CA LEU A 57 -14.03 4.48 -4.55
C LEU A 57 -12.61 4.61 -5.12
N ASP A 58 -12.48 4.73 -6.43
CA ASP A 58 -11.17 4.93 -7.10
C ASP A 58 -10.50 6.23 -6.64
N ARG A 59 -11.26 7.33 -6.58
CA ARG A 59 -10.75 8.62 -6.09
C ARG A 59 -10.37 8.57 -4.61
N PHE A 60 -11.17 7.89 -3.78
CA PHE A 60 -10.86 7.67 -2.37
C PHE A 60 -9.52 6.92 -2.21
N LYS A 61 -9.36 5.81 -2.94
CA LYS A 61 -8.10 5.04 -2.93
C LYS A 61 -6.91 5.88 -3.35
N LYS A 62 -7.06 6.71 -4.40
CA LYS A 62 -6.01 7.63 -4.86
C LYS A 62 -5.67 8.68 -3.80
N ARG A 63 -6.67 9.31 -3.16
CA ARG A 63 -6.45 10.33 -2.11
C ARG A 63 -5.74 9.78 -0.88
N ARG A 64 -6.10 8.56 -0.45
CA ARG A 64 -5.54 7.90 0.73
C ARG A 64 -4.34 6.99 0.40
N ASN A 65 -3.85 7.04 -0.84
CA ASN A 65 -2.76 6.19 -1.35
C ASN A 65 -2.95 4.69 -1.06
N ILE A 66 -4.20 4.22 -1.12
CA ILE A 66 -4.55 2.82 -0.89
C ILE A 66 -4.23 2.03 -2.15
N ARG A 67 -3.12 1.28 -2.11
CA ARG A 67 -2.73 0.40 -3.19
C ARG A 67 -3.64 -0.83 -3.21
N SER A 68 -4.35 -1.04 -4.32
CA SER A 68 -5.00 -2.33 -4.59
C SER A 68 -3.93 -3.30 -5.07
N GLY A 69 -3.61 -4.29 -4.26
CA GLY A 69 -2.65 -5.34 -4.57
C GLY A 69 -3.04 -6.63 -3.87
N LYS A 70 -2.65 -7.77 -4.46
CA LYS A 70 -2.82 -9.07 -3.82
C LYS A 70 -1.94 -9.07 -2.56
N VAL A 71 -2.55 -9.23 -1.39
CA VAL A 71 -1.80 -9.51 -0.16
C VAL A 71 -1.29 -10.94 -0.32
N VAL A 72 -0.04 -11.08 -0.76
CA VAL A 72 0.65 -12.37 -0.78
C VAL A 72 1.10 -12.62 0.66
N GLY A 73 0.37 -13.49 1.36
CA GLY A 73 0.49 -13.74 2.80
C GLY A 73 1.74 -14.50 3.25
N GLU A 74 2.83 -14.44 2.49
CA GLU A 74 4.05 -15.20 2.80
C GLU A 74 4.76 -14.66 4.05
N ALA A 75 4.69 -13.35 4.30
CA ALA A 75 5.43 -12.71 5.40
C ALA A 75 5.03 -13.17 6.81
N ALA A 76 3.81 -13.71 6.99
CA ALA A 76 3.35 -14.18 8.30
C ALA A 76 3.80 -15.61 8.64
N GLY A 77 4.30 -16.37 7.66
CA GLY A 77 4.65 -17.78 7.82
C GLY A 77 6.15 -18.07 7.91
N VAL A 78 7.01 -17.08 7.68
CA VAL A 78 8.46 -17.30 7.70
C VAL A 78 8.99 -17.11 9.13
N CYS A 79 9.45 -18.19 9.74
CA CYS A 79 10.08 -18.12 11.06
C CYS A 79 11.47 -17.48 10.95
N SER A 80 11.91 -16.78 11.99
CA SER A 80 13.26 -16.23 12.07
C SER A 80 14.36 -17.30 11.90
N SER A 81 14.06 -18.56 12.24
CA SER A 81 14.93 -19.70 11.97
C SER A 81 15.07 -20.01 10.47
N ASP A 82 13.99 -19.93 9.70
CA ASP A 82 14.01 -20.15 8.24
C ASP A 82 14.78 -19.03 7.52
N ILE A 83 14.60 -17.78 7.96
CA ILE A 83 15.35 -16.62 7.45
C ILE A 83 16.85 -16.82 7.71
N ASN A 84 17.21 -17.20 8.93
CA ASN A 84 18.61 -17.45 9.30
C ASN A 84 19.22 -18.63 8.55
N HIS A 85 18.46 -19.71 8.37
CA HIS A 85 18.91 -20.87 7.59
C HIS A 85 19.15 -20.48 6.13
N TRP A 86 18.22 -19.78 5.51
CA TRP A 86 18.35 -19.33 4.12
C TRP A 86 19.52 -18.35 3.94
N THR A 87 19.68 -17.40 4.88
CA THR A 87 20.76 -16.40 4.85
C THR A 87 22.14 -17.03 5.04
N LYS A 88 22.25 -18.12 5.80
CA LYS A 88 23.53 -18.80 6.02
C LYS A 88 23.86 -19.79 4.92
N ASN A 89 22.87 -20.49 4.36
CA ASN A 89 23.12 -21.63 3.47
C ASN A 89 22.87 -21.35 1.99
N VAL A 90 21.94 -20.44 1.66
CA VAL A 90 21.53 -20.18 0.26
C VAL A 90 22.16 -18.88 -0.24
N TRP A 91 22.13 -17.83 0.59
CA TRP A 91 22.60 -16.48 0.24
C TRP A 91 24.07 -16.42 -0.24
N PRO A 92 25.05 -17.12 0.38
CA PRO A 92 26.44 -17.07 -0.09
C PRO A 92 26.62 -17.63 -1.50
N GLY A 93 25.84 -18.65 -1.88
CA GLY A 93 25.89 -19.24 -3.21
C GLY A 93 25.34 -18.31 -4.30
N ILE A 94 24.35 -17.49 -3.96
CA ILE A 94 23.77 -16.51 -4.87
C ILE A 94 24.73 -15.34 -5.08
N ILE A 95 25.26 -14.75 -4.01
CA ILE A 95 26.21 -13.62 -4.11
C ILE A 95 27.44 -14.00 -4.94
N ARG A 96 27.99 -15.19 -4.73
CA ARG A 96 29.18 -15.66 -5.45
C ARG A 96 28.97 -15.67 -6.97
N ASN A 97 27.76 -15.96 -7.44
CA ASN A 97 27.43 -15.93 -8.87
C ASN A 97 27.24 -14.49 -9.42
N TYR A 98 26.97 -13.51 -8.55
CA TYR A 98 26.91 -12.10 -8.93
C TYR A 98 28.29 -11.43 -8.94
N ASP A 99 29.20 -11.81 -8.02
CA ASP A 99 30.58 -11.30 -7.97
C ASP A 99 31.44 -11.73 -9.18
N GLU A 100 31.09 -12.83 -9.84
CA GLU A 100 31.80 -13.27 -11.05
C GLU A 100 31.56 -12.31 -12.26
N TRP A 101 30.46 -11.54 -12.24
CA TRP A 101 30.10 -10.60 -13.31
C TRP A 101 30.58 -9.16 -13.06
N THR A 102 31.06 -8.83 -11.86
CA THR A 102 31.48 -7.46 -11.50
C THR A 102 32.95 -7.17 -11.80
N PHE A 103 33.76 -8.17 -12.16
CA PHE A 103 35.17 -7.97 -12.55
C PHE A 103 35.39 -7.22 -13.88
N SER A 104 34.32 -6.86 -14.61
CA SER A 104 34.42 -6.06 -15.84
C SER A 104 33.68 -4.72 -15.79
N ILE A 105 33.37 -4.18 -14.61
CA ILE A 105 32.98 -2.75 -14.48
C ILE A 105 33.65 -2.15 -13.24
N PRO A 106 34.58 -1.18 -13.37
CA PRO A 106 35.22 -0.57 -12.21
C PRO A 106 34.22 0.25 -11.38
N MET A 107 34.08 -0.14 -10.10
CA MET A 107 33.39 0.57 -9.02
C MET A 107 34.04 1.93 -8.70
N LYS A 108 33.96 2.90 -9.61
CA LYS A 108 34.13 4.32 -9.31
C LYS A 108 33.23 5.12 -10.25
N GLN A 109 31.94 5.24 -9.90
CA GLN A 109 31.03 6.36 -10.26
C GLN A 109 29.58 6.05 -9.80
N VAL A 110 29.40 5.69 -8.53
CA VAL A 110 28.06 5.77 -7.90
C VAL A 110 28.20 6.47 -6.55
N CYS A 111 28.58 7.74 -6.62
CA CYS A 111 28.43 8.66 -5.48
C CYS A 111 27.63 9.88 -5.94
N PHE A 112 26.37 9.88 -5.51
CA PHE A 112 25.56 11.02 -5.07
C PHE A 112 24.98 12.05 -6.07
N ALA A 113 23.64 11.98 -6.11
CA ALA A 113 22.70 13.09 -5.89
C ALA A 113 22.37 14.06 -7.04
N SER A 114 21.13 13.93 -7.49
CA SER A 114 20.11 14.99 -7.48
C SER A 114 20.62 16.44 -7.48
N SER A 115 20.61 17.10 -8.64
CA SER A 115 20.16 18.50 -8.70
C SER A 115 19.74 18.90 -10.11
N LEU A 116 18.53 19.43 -10.15
CA LEU A 116 17.86 20.05 -11.27
C LEU A 116 18.59 21.36 -11.64
N HIS A 117 19.07 21.52 -12.87
CA HIS A 117 18.98 22.82 -13.53
C HIS A 117 18.85 22.69 -15.05
N SER A 118 17.64 23.04 -15.51
CA SER A 118 17.29 23.74 -16.75
C SER A 118 18.24 23.71 -17.94
N LYS A 119 17.69 23.27 -19.08
CA LYS A 119 17.67 23.98 -20.38
C LYS A 119 18.77 25.04 -20.55
N LEU A 120 19.81 24.71 -21.31
CA LEU A 120 19.96 25.02 -22.74
C LEU A 120 21.24 24.35 -23.24
#